data_AF-A0A355S1U8-F1
#
_entry.id   AF-A0A355S1U8-F1
#
_cell.length_a   1.000
_cell.length_b   1.000
_cell.length_c   1.000
_cell.angle_alpha   90.00
_cell.angle_beta   90.00
_cell.angle_gamma   90.00
#
_symmetry.space_group_name_H-M   'P 1'
#
loop_
_entity.id
_entity.type
_entity.pdbx_description
1 polymer ?
#
loop_
_entity_poly.entity_id
_entity_poly.type
_entity_poly.pdbx_seq_one_letter_code
_entity_poly.pdbx_strand_id
1 'polypeptide(L)'
;VLSHLTLADLRNNPVVDYDKDEVTRIIQDSVNEKIYNEIKNWTVSELREWILSNDTTTEQIKRVSRGLTSEMVAAVAKLMSNLDLI
;
A
#
# COMPACT_ATOMS: atom_id res chain seq x y z
N VAL A 1 4.77 -8.82 -13.05
CA VAL A 1 3.35 -9.04 -12.67
C VAL A 1 2.98 -8.15 -11.49
N LEU A 2 3.52 -8.38 -10.28
CA LEU A 2 3.21 -7.58 -9.09
C LEU A 2 3.37 -6.06 -9.27
N SER A 3 4.42 -5.63 -9.97
CA SER A 3 4.71 -4.23 -10.28
C SER A 3 3.58 -3.47 -11.00
N HIS A 4 2.75 -4.17 -11.78
CA HIS A 4 1.69 -3.57 -12.59
C HIS A 4 0.31 -3.63 -11.95
N LEU A 5 0.17 -4.35 -10.83
CA LEU A 5 -1.09 -4.36 -10.09
C LEU A 5 -1.31 -2.99 -9.45
N THR A 6 -2.57 -2.56 -9.42
CA THR A 6 -2.95 -1.35 -8.71
C THR A 6 -3.05 -1.60 -7.22
N LEU A 7 -2.96 -0.53 -6.41
CA LEU A 7 -3.24 -0.61 -4.99
C LEU A 7 -4.69 -1.09 -4.75
N ALA A 8 -5.63 -0.71 -5.61
CA ALA A 8 -7.00 -1.21 -5.55
C ALA A 8 -7.10 -2.73 -5.73
N ASP A 9 -6.31 -3.32 -6.63
CA ASP A 9 -6.30 -4.77 -6.81
C ASP A 9 -5.90 -5.49 -5.52
N LEU A 10 -4.94 -4.94 -4.78
CA LEU A 10 -4.51 -5.50 -3.49
C LEU A 10 -5.51 -5.20 -2.36
N ARG A 11 -6.08 -3.98 -2.32
CA ARG A 11 -7.09 -3.58 -1.32
C ARG A 11 -8.29 -4.52 -1.31
N ASN A 12 -8.77 -4.86 -2.51
CA ASN A 12 -10.01 -5.58 -2.71
C ASN A 12 -9.84 -7.11 -2.63
N ASN A 13 -8.60 -7.59 -2.57
CA ASN A 13 -8.29 -9.01 -2.50
C ASN A 13 -7.31 -9.29 -1.34
N PRO A 14 -7.75 -9.14 -0.07
CA PRO A 14 -6.92 -9.52 1.07
C PRO A 14 -6.59 -11.02 1.00
N VAL A 15 -5.44 -11.40 1.58
CA VAL A 15 -4.97 -12.80 1.51
C VAL A 15 -5.83 -13.76 2.34
N VAL A 16 -6.60 -13.23 3.29
CA VAL A 16 -7.65 -13.93 4.01
C VAL A 16 -8.93 -13.10 3.90
N ASP A 17 -10.08 -13.75 3.69
CA ASP A 17 -11.35 -13.06 3.53
C ASP A 17 -11.73 -12.25 4.78
N TYR A 18 -12.27 -11.03 4.58
CA TYR A 18 -12.71 -10.11 5.64
C TYR A 18 -13.64 -10.78 6.67
N ASP A 19 -14.58 -11.61 6.24
CA ASP A 19 -15.54 -12.25 7.14
C ASP A 19 -14.90 -13.39 7.98
N LYS A 20 -13.77 -13.94 7.53
CA LYS A 20 -13.14 -15.12 8.13
C LYS A 20 -12.02 -14.77 9.10
N ASP A 21 -11.49 -13.55 9.06
CA ASP A 21 -10.32 -13.16 9.84
C ASP A 21 -10.46 -11.77 10.47
N GLU A 22 -10.27 -11.72 11.78
CA GLU A 22 -10.37 -10.49 12.55
C GLU A 22 -9.24 -9.51 12.23
N VAL A 23 -8.03 -10.02 11.97
CA VAL A 23 -6.86 -9.18 11.64
C VAL A 23 -7.11 -8.45 10.32
N THR A 24 -7.65 -9.15 9.32
CA THR A 24 -8.06 -8.55 8.05
C THR A 24 -9.10 -7.46 8.27
N ARG A 25 -10.13 -7.68 9.10
CA ARG A 25 -11.10 -6.62 9.41
C ARG A 25 -10.44 -5.39 10.01
N ILE A 26 -9.60 -5.57 11.02
CA ILE A 26 -8.90 -4.45 11.68
C ILE A 26 -8.07 -3.67 10.67
N ILE A 27 -7.33 -4.35 9.78
CA ILE A 27 -6.52 -3.70 8.74
C ILE A 27 -7.41 -2.92 7.78
N GLN A 28 -8.44 -3.56 7.24
CA GLN A 28 -9.31 -2.98 6.21
C GLN A 28 -10.15 -1.81 6.76
N ASP A 29 -10.65 -1.91 8.00
CA ASP A 29 -11.45 -0.88 8.67
C ASP A 29 -10.61 0.32 9.13
N SER A 30 -9.30 0.15 9.30
CA SER A 30 -8.38 1.22 9.70
C SER A 30 -7.98 2.14 8.53
N VAL A 31 -8.34 1.78 7.29
CA VAL A 31 -7.99 2.56 6.09
C VAL A 31 -8.79 3.86 6.05
N ASN A 32 -8.08 4.97 5.88
CA ASN A 32 -8.71 6.24 5.56
C ASN A 32 -9.12 6.27 4.08
N GLU A 33 -10.41 6.07 3.84
CA GLU A 33 -10.98 6.00 2.49
C GLU A 33 -10.71 7.24 1.63
N LYS A 34 -10.63 8.44 2.22
CA LYS A 34 -10.32 9.66 1.46
C LYS A 34 -8.90 9.62 0.89
N ILE A 35 -7.93 9.23 1.72
CA ILE A 35 -6.53 9.12 1.33
C ILE A 35 -6.34 7.94 0.36
N TYR A 36 -6.97 6.80 0.64
CA TYR A 36 -6.95 5.66 -0.27
C TYR A 36 -7.47 6.04 -1.67
N ASN A 37 -8.55 6.81 -1.76
CA ASN A 37 -9.10 7.25 -3.05
C ASN A 37 -8.13 8.12 -3.88
N GLU A 38 -7.18 8.82 -3.25
CA GLU A 38 -6.14 9.58 -3.94
C GLU A 38 -5.08 8.68 -4.60
N ILE A 39 -4.84 7.48 -4.05
CA ILE A 39 -3.74 6.59 -4.44
C ILE A 39 -4.19 5.25 -5.04
N LYS A 40 -5.48 4.90 -4.98
CA LYS A 40 -5.99 3.55 -5.33
C LYS A 40 -5.61 3.07 -6.74
N ASN A 41 -5.46 4.02 -7.68
CA ASN A 41 -5.13 3.73 -9.07
C ASN A 41 -3.62 3.64 -9.32
N TRP A 42 -2.79 3.96 -8.33
CA TRP A 42 -1.35 3.77 -8.45
C TRP A 42 -1.04 2.29 -8.57
N THR A 43 -0.07 1.99 -9.40
CA THR A 43 0.59 0.69 -9.43
C THR A 43 1.51 0.52 -8.23
N VAL A 44 1.83 -0.73 -7.88
CA VAL A 44 2.83 -1.01 -6.84
C VAL A 44 4.19 -0.38 -7.20
N SER A 45 4.53 -0.34 -8.50
CA SER A 45 5.74 0.35 -8.97
C SER A 45 5.70 1.85 -8.71
N GLU A 46 4.58 2.53 -9.00
CA GLU A 46 4.44 3.96 -8.71
C GLU A 46 4.53 4.26 -7.22
N LEU A 47 3.95 3.41 -6.36
CA LEU A 47 4.13 3.55 -4.91
C LEU A 47 5.59 3.42 -4.49
N ARG A 48 6.36 2.48 -5.06
CA ARG A 48 7.81 2.34 -4.79
C ARG A 48 8.56 3.61 -5.18
N GLU A 49 8.41 4.07 -6.42
CA GLU A 49 9.12 5.25 -6.91
C GLU A 49 8.72 6.51 -6.13
N TRP A 50 7.45 6.61 -5.73
CA TRP A 50 6.99 7.69 -4.89
C TRP A 50 7.64 7.65 -3.49
N ILE A 51 7.76 6.50 -2.84
CA ILE A 51 8.43 6.38 -1.53
C ILE A 51 9.92 6.76 -1.61
N LEU A 52 10.61 6.35 -2.68
CA LEU A 52 12.06 6.55 -2.85
C LEU A 52 12.43 7.93 -3.42
N SER A 53 11.44 8.73 -3.82
CA SER A 53 11.69 10.07 -4.38
C SER A 53 12.24 11.03 -3.34
N ASN A 54 13.24 11.83 -3.74
CA ASN A 54 13.77 12.93 -2.92
C ASN A 54 12.74 14.04 -2.63
N ASP A 55 11.69 14.13 -3.44
CA ASP A 55 10.61 15.10 -3.26
C ASP A 55 9.55 14.61 -2.25
N THR A 56 9.59 13.33 -1.88
CA THR A 56 8.64 12.73 -0.94
C THR A 56 9.15 12.89 0.50
N THR A 57 8.39 13.65 1.28
CA THR A 57 8.70 13.94 2.68
C THR A 57 8.13 12.88 3.63
N THR A 58 8.73 12.77 4.82
CA THR A 58 8.24 11.89 5.90
C THR A 58 6.78 12.12 6.25
N GLU A 59 6.31 13.38 6.26
CA GLU A 59 4.92 13.69 6.59
C GLU A 59 3.95 13.27 5.47
N GLN A 60 4.38 13.33 4.21
CA GLN A 60 3.61 12.76 3.11
C GLN A 60 3.52 11.23 3.22
N ILE A 61 4.62 10.54 3.54
CA ILE A 61 4.63 9.08 3.74
C ILE A 61 3.67 8.69 4.88
N LYS A 62 3.73 9.37 6.03
CA LYS A 62 2.81 9.14 7.15
C LYS A 62 1.35 9.42 6.81
N ARG A 63 1.08 10.37 5.90
CA ARG A 63 -0.27 10.64 5.42
C ARG A 63 -0.73 9.51 4.51
N VAL A 64 0.04 9.15 3.49
CA VAL A 64 -0.30 8.10 2.52
C VAL A 64 -0.42 6.73 3.18
N SER A 65 0.37 6.42 4.22
CA SER A 65 0.29 5.15 4.94
C SER A 65 -1.08 4.87 5.55
N ARG A 66 -1.88 5.91 5.85
CA ARG A 66 -3.27 5.77 6.31
C ARG A 66 -4.21 5.23 5.23
N GLY A 67 -3.82 5.29 3.96
CA GLY A 67 -4.56 4.74 2.83
C GLY A 67 -4.11 3.34 2.40
N LEU A 68 -3.15 2.73 3.11
CA LEU A 68 -2.55 1.45 2.71
C LEU A 68 -3.04 0.29 3.58
N THR A 69 -3.14 -0.89 2.99
CA THR A 69 -3.30 -2.17 3.70
C THR A 69 -1.96 -2.89 3.82
N SER A 70 -1.91 -3.90 4.68
CA SER A 70 -0.74 -4.75 4.88
C SER A 70 -0.24 -5.39 3.58
N GLU A 71 -1.14 -5.83 2.70
CA GLU A 71 -0.81 -6.42 1.40
C GLU A 71 -0.13 -5.41 0.46
N MET A 72 -0.55 -4.14 0.46
CA MET A 72 0.10 -3.09 -0.34
C MET A 72 1.53 -2.82 0.15
N VAL A 73 1.71 -2.75 1.47
CA VAL A 73 3.02 -2.56 2.12
C VAL A 73 3.93 -3.76 1.81
N ALA A 74 3.41 -4.98 1.92
CA ALA A 74 4.14 -6.19 1.57
C ALA A 74 4.48 -6.24 0.07
N ALA A 75 3.58 -5.78 -0.80
CA ALA A 75 3.79 -5.76 -2.24
C ALA A 75 4.94 -4.81 -2.64
N VAL A 76 4.95 -3.58 -2.10
CA VAL A 76 6.01 -2.62 -2.42
C VAL A 76 7.36 -3.08 -1.88
N ALA A 77 7.41 -3.63 -0.67
CA ALA A 77 8.64 -4.16 -0.08
C ALA A 77 9.24 -5.32 -0.90
N LYS A 78 8.40 -6.13 -1.56
CA LYS A 78 8.86 -7.21 -2.45
C LYS A 78 9.47 -6.72 -3.77
N LEU A 79 9.28 -5.45 -4.13
CA LEU A 79 9.89 -4.83 -5.31
C LEU A 79 11.14 -4.02 -4.97
N MET A 80 11.42 -3.81 -3.68
CA MET A 80 12.53 -2.99 -3.22
C MET A 80 13.82 -3.83 -3.14
N SER A 81 14.93 -3.24 -3.57
CA SER A 81 16.26 -3.79 -3.36
C SER A 81 16.67 -3.68 -1.88
N ASN A 82 17.74 -4.36 -1.47
CA ASN A 82 18.29 -4.16 -0.12
C ASN A 82 18.69 -2.70 0.13
N LEU A 83 19.14 -1.98 -0.90
CA LEU A 83 19.50 -0.57 -0.79
C LEU A 83 18.26 0.34 -0.70
N ASP A 84 17.17 -0.05 -1.34
CA ASP A 84 15.90 0.69 -1.25
C ASP A 84 15.26 0.53 0.15
N LEU A 85 15.53 -0.59 0.84
CA LEU A 85 14.98 -0.92 2.16
C LEU A 85 15.80 -0.36 3.34
N ILE A 86 16.96 0.24 3.08
CA ILE A 86 17.86 0.85 4.07
C ILE A 86 17.75 2.36 4.01
#